data_AF-A0AAD9D945-F1
#
_entry.id   AF-A0AAD9D945-F1
#
_cell.length_a   1.000
_cell.length_b   1.000
_cell.length_c   1.000
_cell.angle_alpha   90.00
_cell.angle_beta   90.00
_cell.angle_gamma   90.00
#
_symmetry.space_group_name_H-M   'P 1'
#
loop_
_entity.id
_entity.type
_entity.pdbx_description
1 polymer ?
#
loop_
_entity_poly.entity_id
_entity_poly.type
_entity_poly.pdbx_seq_one_letter_code
_entity_poly.pdbx_strand_id
1 'polypeptide(L)'
;MLISAYMTYMSLIMLCYCSRRSGASSFGEVVRSAYGERAEVGVNLILFTYCSFVVAAFMVLIRDIWTPLVGMFLGKTEDEDGGVSGDRVLVGFTIFLLPFLFQRSLHALKWNCYIGFASIIILCTALVRGGFQRQFNLHHGELDDDTYKIEWFKIPSVQDALFAFPIIMLAFLCQFNVLSIQNTLQRPTRKRMSQIVGMSVGASLLLMYLFGLGGYMMYGSGIQGNVLLNISVDKSAYADESLYWMFFLGRVGSGMTIALALPLSFLPGRDALLEIIDVWFHRSHHRSNSTETEHICWNALHRFNKSEALKMLQSQQSMRLKR
;
A
#
# COMPACT_ATOMS: atom_id res chain seq x y z
N MET A 1 -3.34 10.24 14.77
CA MET A 1 -3.19 8.78 14.57
C MET A 1 -4.22 7.97 15.33
N LEU A 2 -4.34 8.10 16.66
CA LEU A 2 -5.32 7.34 17.47
C LEU A 2 -6.77 7.47 16.98
N ILE A 3 -7.21 8.70 16.68
CA ILE A 3 -8.55 8.98 16.14
C ILE A 3 -8.76 8.23 14.82
N SER A 4 -7.79 8.31 13.90
CA SER A 4 -7.85 7.63 12.60
C SER A 4 -7.91 6.11 12.76
N ALA A 5 -7.07 5.53 13.64
CA ALA A 5 -7.09 4.09 13.92
C ALA A 5 -8.44 3.62 14.50
N TYR A 6 -9.02 4.39 15.43
CA TYR A 6 -10.34 4.11 15.98
C TYR A 6 -11.44 4.20 14.92
N MET A 7 -11.43 5.24 14.08
CA MET A 7 -12.37 5.40 12.97
C MET A 7 -12.26 4.26 11.96
N THR A 8 -11.04 3.86 11.60
CA THR A 8 -10.81 2.71 10.70
C THR A 8 -11.31 1.41 11.33
N TYR A 9 -11.03 1.16 12.61
CA TYR A 9 -11.55 -0.02 13.31
C TYR A 9 -13.08 -0.10 13.26
N MET A 10 -13.77 1.01 13.58
CA MET A 10 -15.23 1.07 13.53
C MET A 10 -15.77 0.92 12.11
N SER A 11 -15.13 1.56 11.13
CA SER A 11 -15.50 1.47 9.72
C SER A 11 -15.39 0.03 9.19
N LEU A 12 -14.28 -0.66 9.49
CA LEU A 12 -14.06 -2.05 9.08
C LEU A 12 -15.09 -2.99 9.70
N ILE A 13 -15.39 -2.83 10.99
CA ILE A 13 -16.39 -3.65 11.68
C ILE A 13 -17.78 -3.41 11.10
N MET A 14 -18.16 -2.15 10.89
CA MET A 14 -19.45 -1.80 10.31
C MET A 14 -19.61 -2.41 8.91
N LEU A 15 -18.57 -2.31 8.09
CA LEU A 15 -18.57 -2.88 6.75
C LEU A 15 -18.69 -4.42 6.76
N CYS A 16 -18.00 -5.10 7.68
CA CYS A 16 -18.16 -6.54 7.88
C CYS A 16 -19.59 -6.91 8.29
N TYR A 17 -20.25 -6.11 9.12
CA TYR A 17 -21.65 -6.32 9.49
C TYR A 17 -22.60 -6.13 8.29
N CYS A 18 -22.38 -5.09 7.48
CA CYS A 18 -23.17 -4.82 6.28
C CYS A 18 -23.03 -5.94 5.24
N SER A 19 -21.81 -6.40 4.96
CA SER A 19 -21.57 -7.53 4.06
C SER A 19 -22.27 -8.80 4.51
N ARG A 20 -22.22 -9.12 5.81
CA ARG A 20 -22.89 -10.32 6.35
C ARG A 20 -24.42 -10.24 6.29
N ARG A 21 -25.00 -9.05 6.39
CA ARG A 21 -26.46 -8.85 6.33
C ARG A 21 -26.98 -8.86 4.89
N SER A 22 -26.22 -8.30 3.96
CA SER A 22 -26.55 -8.26 2.54
C SER A 22 -26.21 -9.57 1.80
N GLY A 23 -25.27 -10.35 2.33
CA GLY A 23 -24.70 -11.50 1.61
C GLY A 23 -23.71 -11.10 0.52
N ALA A 24 -23.41 -9.81 0.40
CA ALA A 24 -22.50 -9.25 -0.60
C ALA A 24 -21.04 -9.63 -0.31
N SER A 25 -20.33 -9.94 -1.38
CA SER A 25 -18.94 -10.39 -1.39
C SER A 25 -17.96 -9.30 -1.84
N SER A 26 -18.42 -8.31 -2.61
CA SER A 26 -17.62 -7.16 -3.07
C SER A 26 -18.00 -5.86 -2.33
N PHE A 27 -17.12 -4.86 -2.39
CA PHE A 27 -17.39 -3.54 -1.81
C PHE A 27 -18.50 -2.81 -2.57
N GLY A 28 -18.53 -2.94 -3.91
CA GLY A 28 -19.59 -2.42 -4.77
C GLY A 28 -20.96 -3.03 -4.45
N GLU A 29 -21.03 -4.36 -4.30
CA GLU A 29 -22.25 -5.09 -3.97
C GLU A 29 -22.84 -4.69 -2.62
N VAL A 30 -22.01 -4.44 -1.61
CA VAL A 30 -22.48 -3.95 -0.29
C VAL A 30 -23.16 -2.59 -0.45
N VAL A 31 -22.58 -1.70 -1.26
CA VAL A 31 -23.15 -0.38 -1.53
C VAL A 31 -24.41 -0.50 -2.37
N ARG A 32 -24.43 -1.38 -3.38
CA ARG A 32 -25.62 -1.70 -4.18
C ARG A 32 -26.79 -2.12 -3.31
N SER A 33 -26.54 -3.01 -2.34
CA SER A 33 -27.56 -3.50 -1.43
C SER A 33 -28.09 -2.42 -0.47
N ALA A 34 -27.29 -1.40 -0.16
CA ALA A 34 -27.66 -0.35 0.81
C ALA A 34 -28.30 0.87 0.15
N TYR A 35 -27.78 1.30 -1.00
CA TYR A 35 -28.11 2.58 -1.65
C TYR A 35 -28.57 2.43 -3.11
N GLY A 36 -28.56 1.21 -3.65
CA GLY A 36 -28.95 0.90 -5.03
C GLY A 36 -27.81 1.00 -6.04
N GLU A 37 -28.15 0.67 -7.29
CA GLU A 37 -27.19 0.50 -8.41
C GLU A 37 -26.46 1.79 -8.82
N ARG A 38 -27.08 2.97 -8.64
CA ARG A 38 -26.40 4.25 -8.94
C ARG A 38 -25.24 4.53 -7.98
N ALA A 39 -25.38 4.13 -6.72
CA ALA A 39 -24.37 4.34 -5.70
C ALA A 39 -23.18 3.38 -5.87
N GLU A 40 -23.45 2.15 -6.32
CA GLU A 40 -22.43 1.16 -6.70
C GLU A 40 -21.49 1.71 -7.77
N VAL A 41 -22.03 2.24 -8.87
CA VAL A 41 -21.23 2.85 -9.95
C VAL A 41 -20.39 4.01 -9.42
N GLY A 42 -20.97 4.89 -8.60
CA GLY A 42 -20.26 6.02 -8.01
C GLY A 42 -19.10 5.59 -7.11
N VAL A 43 -19.31 4.58 -6.26
CA VAL A 43 -18.27 4.06 -5.37
C VAL A 43 -17.16 3.34 -6.15
N ASN A 44 -17.52 2.55 -7.15
CA ASN A 44 -16.52 1.87 -7.98
C ASN A 44 -15.69 2.86 -8.80
N LEU A 45 -16.28 3.97 -9.26
CA LEU A 45 -15.53 5.04 -9.92
C LEU A 45 -14.53 5.72 -8.96
N ILE A 46 -14.95 5.99 -7.73
CA ILE A 46 -14.07 6.54 -6.69
C ILE A 46 -12.94 5.55 -6.37
N LEU A 47 -13.26 4.26 -6.24
CA LEU A 47 -12.28 3.21 -5.97
C LEU A 47 -11.27 3.07 -7.10
N PHE A 48 -11.71 3.09 -8.36
CA PHE A 48 -10.84 3.07 -9.54
C PHE A 48 -9.89 4.27 -9.57
N THR A 49 -10.44 5.47 -9.31
CA THR A 49 -9.65 6.72 -9.26
C THR A 49 -8.60 6.64 -8.14
N TYR A 50 -9.01 6.20 -6.94
CA TYR A 50 -8.11 6.00 -5.81
C TYR A 50 -6.99 5.00 -6.14
N CYS A 51 -7.32 3.82 -6.68
CA CYS A 51 -6.34 2.81 -7.06
C CYS A 51 -5.33 3.35 -8.09
N SER A 52 -5.77 4.19 -9.03
CA SER A 52 -4.89 4.83 -10.01
C SER A 52 -3.88 5.76 -9.35
N PHE A 53 -4.30 6.56 -8.36
CA PHE A 53 -3.39 7.42 -7.57
C PHE A 53 -2.41 6.60 -6.73
N VAL A 54 -2.84 5.48 -6.13
CA VAL A 54 -1.95 4.59 -5.37
C VAL A 54 -0.85 4.01 -6.26
N VAL A 55 -1.19 3.58 -7.48
CA VAL A 55 -0.21 3.08 -8.44
C VAL A 55 0.81 4.17 -8.81
N ALA A 56 0.35 5.40 -9.08
CA ALA A 56 1.23 6.52 -9.36
C ALA A 56 2.16 6.83 -8.16
N ALA A 57 1.64 6.83 -6.94
CA ALA A 57 2.42 7.05 -5.72
C ALA A 57 3.48 5.96 -5.52
N PHE A 58 3.15 4.69 -5.77
CA PHE A 58 4.12 3.60 -5.70
C PHE A 58 5.23 3.72 -6.74
N MET A 59 4.94 4.20 -7.96
CA MET A 59 5.97 4.46 -8.97
C MET A 59 6.97 5.54 -8.50
N VAL A 60 6.47 6.63 -7.89
CA VAL A 60 7.33 7.67 -7.31
C VAL A 60 8.18 7.12 -6.18
N LEU A 61 7.60 6.34 -5.26
CA LEU A 61 8.35 5.74 -4.16
C LEU A 61 9.43 4.76 -4.65
N ILE A 62 9.15 3.98 -5.70
CA ILE A 62 10.15 3.09 -6.31
C ILE A 62 11.32 3.93 -6.85
N ARG A 63 11.05 5.02 -7.57
CA ARG A 63 12.11 5.92 -8.04
C ARG A 63 12.95 6.46 -6.89
N ASP A 64 12.32 7.00 -5.85
CA ASP A 64 13.04 7.61 -4.72
C ASP A 64 13.90 6.61 -3.94
N ILE A 65 13.44 5.36 -3.84
CA ILE A 65 14.16 4.31 -3.13
C ILE A 65 15.34 3.79 -3.95
N TRP A 66 15.11 3.52 -5.25
CA TRP A 66 16.09 2.86 -6.11
C TRP A 66 17.11 3.81 -6.74
N THR A 67 16.78 5.08 -6.99
CA THR A 67 17.72 6.02 -7.64
C THR A 67 19.04 6.14 -6.86
N PRO A 68 19.02 6.37 -5.52
CA PRO A 68 20.27 6.49 -4.75
C PRO A 68 21.02 5.15 -4.61
N LEU A 69 20.29 4.02 -4.57
CA LEU A 69 20.91 2.69 -4.54
C LEU A 69 21.66 2.38 -5.84
N VAL A 70 21.04 2.69 -6.98
CA VAL A 70 21.64 2.48 -8.30
C VAL A 70 22.84 3.40 -8.51
N GLY A 71 22.77 4.66 -8.04
CA GLY A 71 23.91 5.60 -8.05
C GLY A 71 25.13 5.05 -7.31
N MET A 72 24.93 4.47 -6.11
CA MET A 72 25.99 3.79 -5.37
C MET A 72 26.60 2.63 -6.16
N PHE A 73 25.80 1.72 -6.71
CA PHE A 73 26.31 0.56 -7.45
C PHE A 73 27.07 0.94 -8.73
N LEU A 74 26.69 2.05 -9.37
CA LEU A 74 27.35 2.56 -10.57
C LEU A 74 28.59 3.42 -10.26
N GLY A 75 28.84 3.76 -9.00
CA GLY A 75 29.97 4.61 -8.59
C GLY A 75 29.91 6.04 -9.15
N LYS A 76 28.72 6.51 -9.55
CA LYS A 76 28.51 7.86 -10.11
C LYS A 76 27.72 8.70 -9.15
N THR A 77 28.38 9.70 -8.56
CA THR A 77 27.75 10.80 -7.82
C THR A 77 26.99 11.71 -8.77
N GLU A 78 25.92 12.34 -8.28
CA GLU A 78 25.01 13.20 -9.06
C GLU A 78 25.69 14.43 -9.70
N ASP A 79 26.95 14.71 -9.36
CA ASP A 79 27.72 15.89 -9.81
C ASP A 79 28.51 15.70 -11.12
N GLU A 80 28.55 14.50 -11.71
CA GLU A 80 29.11 14.34 -13.06
C GLU A 80 28.01 14.56 -14.12
N ASP A 81 28.34 15.27 -15.21
CA ASP A 81 27.50 15.71 -16.35
C ASP A 81 26.71 14.59 -17.10
N GLY A 82 26.60 13.40 -16.53
CA GLY A 82 25.79 12.27 -16.97
C GLY A 82 25.08 11.53 -15.83
N GLY A 83 24.82 12.19 -14.69
CA GLY A 83 24.15 11.64 -13.51
C GLY A 83 22.90 10.83 -13.85
N VAL A 84 22.67 9.74 -13.09
CA VAL A 84 21.57 8.82 -13.31
C VAL A 84 20.24 9.55 -13.07
N SER A 85 19.66 10.11 -14.14
CA SER A 85 18.38 10.80 -14.04
C SER A 85 17.36 9.84 -13.45
N GLY A 86 16.71 10.22 -12.34
CA GLY A 86 15.68 9.39 -11.70
C GLY A 86 14.58 8.96 -12.69
N ASP A 87 14.36 9.70 -13.77
CA ASP A 87 13.47 9.34 -14.87
C ASP A 87 13.94 8.11 -15.66
N ARG A 88 15.26 7.95 -15.91
CA ARG A 88 15.82 6.76 -16.58
C ARG A 88 15.70 5.52 -15.70
N VAL A 89 15.91 5.66 -14.39
CA VAL A 89 15.72 4.57 -13.41
C VAL A 89 14.25 4.19 -13.33
N LEU A 90 13.35 5.17 -13.28
CA LEU A 90 11.91 4.94 -13.25
C LEU A 90 11.44 4.24 -14.53
N VAL A 91 11.88 4.66 -15.71
CA VAL A 91 11.54 3.99 -16.98
C VAL A 91 12.09 2.56 -17.02
N GLY A 92 13.35 2.34 -16.61
CA GLY A 92 13.95 1.01 -16.55
C GLY A 92 13.20 0.07 -15.59
N PHE A 93 12.89 0.54 -14.38
CA PHE A 93 12.10 -0.23 -13.42
C PHE A 93 10.67 -0.45 -13.88
N THR A 94 10.03 0.53 -14.52
CA THR A 94 8.67 0.39 -15.06
C THR A 94 8.61 -0.70 -16.14
N ILE A 95 9.59 -0.73 -17.05
CA ILE A 95 9.71 -1.78 -18.08
C ILE A 95 9.97 -3.15 -17.42
N PHE A 96 10.80 -3.20 -16.38
CA PHE A 96 11.09 -4.42 -15.64
C PHE A 96 9.88 -4.93 -14.81
N LEU A 97 9.06 -4.02 -14.29
CA LEU A 97 7.86 -4.35 -13.50
C LEU A 97 6.64 -4.66 -14.37
N LEU A 98 6.65 -4.25 -15.64
CA LEU A 98 5.60 -4.55 -16.62
C LEU A 98 5.30 -6.05 -16.77
N PRO A 99 6.28 -6.97 -16.91
CA PRO A 99 6.00 -8.41 -16.94
C PRO A 99 5.40 -8.92 -15.62
N PHE A 100 5.78 -8.33 -14.49
CA PHE A 100 5.22 -8.67 -13.17
C PHE A 100 3.77 -8.22 -13.01
N LEU A 101 3.36 -7.11 -13.65
CA LEU A 101 1.95 -6.67 -13.71
C LEU A 101 1.05 -7.67 -14.44
N PHE A 102 1.60 -8.38 -15.43
CA PHE A 102 0.86 -9.40 -16.19
C PHE A 102 0.78 -10.76 -15.47
N GLN A 103 1.58 -10.97 -14.43
CA GLN A 103 1.69 -12.26 -13.78
C GLN A 103 0.55 -12.47 -12.79
N ARG A 104 -0.45 -13.23 -13.24
CA ARG A 104 -1.72 -13.46 -12.54
C ARG A 104 -1.61 -14.40 -11.31
N SER A 105 -0.54 -15.18 -11.21
CA SER A 105 -0.39 -16.22 -10.18
C SER A 105 0.39 -15.70 -8.97
N LEU A 106 -0.31 -15.11 -8.01
CA LEU A 106 0.23 -14.55 -6.76
C LEU A 106 0.50 -15.61 -5.67
N HIS A 107 0.92 -16.83 -6.02
CA HIS A 107 1.22 -17.85 -5.02
C HIS A 107 2.55 -17.57 -4.28
N ALA A 108 3.46 -16.81 -4.89
CA ALA A 108 4.70 -16.32 -4.27
C ALA A 108 4.48 -15.14 -3.30
N LEU A 109 3.28 -14.56 -3.28
CA LEU A 109 3.00 -13.30 -2.58
C LEU A 109 3.11 -13.41 -1.06
N LYS A 110 2.76 -14.57 -0.49
CA LYS A 110 2.85 -14.80 0.96
C LYS A 110 4.27 -14.54 1.48
N TRP A 111 5.28 -14.97 0.72
CA TRP A 111 6.68 -14.77 1.09
C TRP A 111 7.07 -13.29 1.01
N ASN A 112 6.58 -12.59 -0.01
CA ASN A 112 6.78 -11.15 -0.10
C ASN A 112 6.17 -10.39 1.08
N CYS A 113 4.98 -10.76 1.55
CA CYS A 113 4.38 -10.13 2.73
C CYS A 113 5.25 -10.33 3.99
N TYR A 114 5.84 -11.52 4.17
CA TYR A 114 6.77 -11.78 5.29
C TYR A 114 8.06 -10.95 5.17
N ILE A 115 8.66 -10.91 3.98
CA ILE A 115 9.88 -10.13 3.72
C ILE A 115 9.61 -8.64 3.94
N GLY A 116 8.49 -8.14 3.42
CA GLY A 116 8.10 -6.75 3.57
C GLY A 116 7.82 -6.36 5.00
N PHE A 117 7.07 -7.19 5.74
CA PHE A 117 6.85 -6.96 7.16
C PHE A 117 8.15 -6.97 7.97
N ALA A 118 9.07 -7.89 7.69
CA ALA A 118 10.39 -7.92 8.32
C ALA A 118 11.21 -6.67 7.98
N SER A 119 11.20 -6.22 6.72
CA SER A 119 11.92 -5.00 6.28
C SER A 119 11.41 -3.75 6.98
N ILE A 120 10.10 -3.62 7.18
CA ILE A 120 9.49 -2.50 7.90
C ILE A 120 9.90 -2.54 9.38
N ILE A 121 9.92 -3.72 10.00
CA ILE A 121 10.39 -3.85 11.41
C ILE A 121 11.86 -3.47 11.54
N ILE A 122 12.71 -3.92 10.62
CA ILE A 122 14.15 -3.57 10.61
C ILE A 122 14.30 -2.06 10.45
N LEU A 123 13.56 -1.45 9.54
CA LEU A 123 13.61 0.00 9.33
C LEU A 123 13.09 0.78 10.54
N CYS A 124 11.98 0.35 11.16
CA CYS A 124 11.47 0.93 12.41
C CYS A 124 12.51 0.86 13.53
N THR A 125 13.13 -0.31 13.74
CA THR A 125 14.14 -0.49 14.80
C THR A 125 15.40 0.33 14.51
N ALA A 126 15.81 0.46 13.25
CA ALA A 126 16.90 1.32 12.82
C ALA A 126 16.61 2.81 13.11
N LEU A 127 15.41 3.29 12.77
CA LEU A 127 15.00 4.67 13.05
C LEU A 127 14.96 4.97 14.55
N VAL A 128 14.39 4.06 15.35
CA VAL A 128 14.32 4.24 16.81
C VAL A 128 15.74 4.23 17.41
N ARG A 129 16.59 3.27 17.04
CA ARG A 129 17.99 3.22 17.50
C ARG A 129 18.78 4.45 17.08
N GLY A 130 18.67 4.84 15.81
CA GLY A 130 19.35 6.03 15.27
C GLY A 130 18.89 7.33 15.93
N GLY A 131 17.58 7.47 16.19
CA GLY A 131 17.03 8.60 16.92
C GLY A 131 17.52 8.67 18.38
N PHE A 132 17.57 7.54 19.09
CA PHE A 132 18.13 7.50 20.45
C PHE A 132 19.63 7.80 20.48
N GLN A 133 20.40 7.23 19.55
CA GLN A 133 21.84 7.47 19.46
C GLN A 133 22.15 8.94 19.14
N ARG A 134 21.42 9.54 18.19
CA ARG A 134 21.58 10.96 17.86
C ARG A 134 21.24 11.84 19.07
N GLN A 135 20.13 11.55 19.76
CA GLN A 135 19.75 12.29 20.96
C GLN A 135 20.78 12.17 22.09
N PHE A 136 21.35 10.98 22.26
CA PHE A 136 22.39 10.74 23.26
C PHE A 136 23.66 11.54 22.93
N ASN A 137 24.13 11.49 21.69
CA ASN A 137 25.34 12.20 21.24
C ASN A 137 25.20 13.72 21.34
N LEU A 138 24.01 14.26 21.00
CA LEU A 138 23.69 15.68 21.18
C LEU A 138 23.74 16.09 22.66
N HIS A 139 23.24 15.25 23.56
CA HIS A 139 23.24 15.54 24.99
C HIS A 139 24.65 15.51 25.62
N HIS A 140 25.56 14.74 25.02
CA HIS A 140 26.97 14.66 25.44
C HIS A 140 27.86 15.71 24.75
N GLY A 141 27.29 16.56 23.90
CA GLY A 141 28.03 17.62 23.19
C GLY A 141 28.95 17.11 22.07
N GLU A 142 28.76 15.86 21.62
CA GLU A 142 29.58 15.27 20.54
C GLU A 142 29.11 15.70 19.14
N LEU A 143 27.91 16.28 19.05
CA LEU A 143 27.34 16.82 17.81
C LEU A 143 26.84 18.24 18.09
N ASP A 144 27.36 19.22 17.36
CA ASP A 144 26.88 20.60 17.39
C ASP A 144 26.15 20.86 16.06
N ASP A 145 24.86 20.56 16.03
CA ASP A 145 24.00 20.74 14.85
C ASP A 145 22.88 21.71 15.18
N ASP A 146 23.15 23.01 14.98
CA ASP A 146 22.19 24.11 15.18
C ASP A 146 20.91 23.97 14.34
N THR A 147 20.94 23.13 13.30
CA THR A 147 19.80 22.85 12.40
C THR A 147 18.86 21.81 13.00
N TYR A 148 19.35 20.98 13.92
CA TYR A 148 18.57 19.93 14.55
C TYR A 148 17.78 20.47 15.75
N LYS A 149 16.47 20.62 15.56
CA LYS A 149 15.54 21.05 16.61
C LYS A 149 14.41 20.05 16.78
N ILE A 150 14.24 19.55 18.01
CA ILE A 150 13.09 18.73 18.40
C ILE A 150 12.11 19.58 19.19
N GLU A 151 10.92 19.75 18.64
CA GLU A 151 9.83 20.46 19.29
C GLU A 151 8.84 19.43 19.86
N TRP A 152 9.08 18.96 21.09
CA TRP A 152 8.24 17.93 21.73
C TRP A 152 6.77 18.36 21.92
N PHE A 153 6.55 19.65 22.19
CA PHE A 153 5.24 20.22 22.41
C PHE A 153 5.07 21.49 21.59
N LYS A 154 4.75 21.31 20.31
CA LYS A 154 4.27 22.38 19.45
C LYS A 154 2.78 22.25 19.27
N ILE A 155 2.06 23.34 19.52
CA ILE A 155 0.66 23.45 19.13
C ILE A 155 0.67 23.59 17.60
N PRO A 156 0.17 22.59 16.85
CA PRO A 156 0.20 22.67 15.40
C PRO A 156 -0.68 23.83 14.93
N SER A 157 -0.21 24.54 13.89
CA SER A 157 -1.09 25.48 13.20
C SER A 157 -2.25 24.72 12.56
N VAL A 158 -3.39 25.39 12.36
CA VAL A 158 -4.53 24.80 11.66
C VAL A 158 -4.12 24.30 10.27
N GLN A 159 -3.21 25.00 9.60
CA GLN A 159 -2.66 24.60 8.30
C GLN A 159 -1.90 23.27 8.39
N ASP A 160 -0.98 23.13 9.35
CA ASP A 160 -0.20 21.90 9.55
C ASP A 160 -1.11 20.71 9.86
N ALA A 161 -2.13 20.93 10.70
CA ALA A 161 -3.13 19.92 11.02
C ALA A 161 -3.93 19.48 9.78
N LEU A 162 -4.32 20.42 8.91
CA LEU A 162 -5.04 20.14 7.66
C LEU A 162 -4.18 19.40 6.62
N PHE A 163 -2.86 19.59 6.61
CA PHE A 163 -1.96 18.80 5.76
C PHE A 163 -1.69 17.40 6.32
N ALA A 164 -1.48 17.27 7.64
CA ALA A 164 -1.16 15.98 8.26
C ALA A 164 -2.38 15.05 8.35
N PHE A 165 -3.58 15.59 8.57
CA PHE A 165 -4.78 14.79 8.79
C PHE A 165 -5.12 13.85 7.62
N PRO A 166 -5.20 14.31 6.36
CA PRO A 166 -5.48 13.43 5.22
C PRO A 166 -4.42 12.34 5.03
N ILE A 167 -3.14 12.67 5.25
CA ILE A 167 -2.03 11.70 5.12
C ILE A 167 -2.20 10.57 6.13
N ILE A 168 -2.50 10.92 7.40
CA ILE A 168 -2.74 9.92 8.45
C ILE A 168 -3.99 9.10 8.14
N MET A 169 -5.08 9.72 7.68
CA MET A 169 -6.31 9.01 7.33
C MET A 169 -6.11 8.05 6.16
N LEU A 170 -5.34 8.47 5.14
CA LEU A 170 -5.00 7.64 3.99
C LEU A 170 -4.11 6.46 4.36
N ALA A 171 -3.19 6.65 5.32
CA ALA A 171 -2.33 5.57 5.81
C ALA A 171 -3.13 4.43 6.46
N PHE A 172 -4.26 4.74 7.10
CA PHE A 172 -5.18 3.74 7.67
C PHE A 172 -6.31 3.31 6.70
N LEU A 173 -6.23 3.67 5.42
CA LEU A 173 -7.25 3.30 4.43
C LEU A 173 -7.03 1.85 3.95
N CYS A 174 -7.93 0.95 4.32
CA CYS A 174 -7.88 -0.47 3.93
C CYS A 174 -9.27 -1.11 3.73
N GLN A 175 -10.32 -0.30 3.76
CA GLN A 175 -11.73 -0.72 3.80
C GLN A 175 -12.13 -1.56 2.58
N PHE A 176 -11.64 -1.20 1.39
CA PHE A 176 -11.97 -1.91 0.15
C PHE A 176 -11.39 -3.34 0.11
N ASN A 177 -10.35 -3.63 0.89
CA ASN A 177 -9.71 -4.96 0.93
C ASN A 177 -10.31 -5.92 1.97
N VAL A 178 -11.04 -5.40 2.98
CA VAL A 178 -11.48 -6.22 4.12
C VAL A 178 -12.49 -7.31 3.74
N LEU A 179 -13.32 -7.07 2.72
CA LEU A 179 -14.31 -8.05 2.27
C LEU A 179 -13.65 -9.23 1.56
N SER A 180 -12.63 -8.97 0.74
CA SER A 180 -11.81 -10.04 0.12
C SER A 180 -11.13 -10.90 1.19
N ILE A 181 -10.62 -10.26 2.25
CA ILE A 181 -10.04 -10.97 3.41
C ILE A 181 -11.11 -11.81 4.13
N GLN A 182 -12.30 -11.25 4.36
CA GLN A 182 -13.40 -11.96 5.00
C GLN A 182 -13.82 -13.21 4.22
N ASN A 183 -13.90 -13.13 2.89
CA ASN A 183 -14.31 -14.22 2.01
C ASN A 183 -13.27 -15.36 1.97
N THR A 184 -11.99 -15.04 2.18
CA THR A 184 -10.89 -16.01 2.17
C THR A 184 -10.71 -16.71 3.52
N LEU A 185 -11.28 -16.14 4.59
CA LEU A 185 -11.08 -16.61 5.95
C LEU A 185 -11.80 -17.94 6.26
N GLN A 186 -11.12 -18.87 6.92
CA GLN A 186 -11.74 -20.12 7.37
C GLN A 186 -12.63 -19.88 8.59
N ARG A 187 -13.95 -20.05 8.43
CA ARG A 187 -15.00 -19.84 9.47
C ARG A 187 -15.02 -18.39 10.00
N PRO A 188 -15.45 -17.41 9.20
CA PRO A 188 -15.50 -16.00 9.62
C PRO A 188 -16.63 -15.78 10.65
N THR A 189 -16.33 -15.92 11.94
CA THR A 189 -17.26 -15.54 13.02
C THR A 189 -17.07 -14.07 13.41
N ARG A 190 -18.13 -13.42 13.94
CA ARG A 190 -18.10 -11.99 14.31
C ARG A 190 -16.97 -11.67 15.29
N LYS A 191 -16.81 -12.52 16.32
CA LYS A 191 -15.76 -12.37 17.33
C LYS A 191 -14.36 -12.49 16.73
N ARG A 192 -14.13 -13.49 15.87
CA ARG A 192 -12.83 -13.70 15.22
C ARG A 192 -12.48 -12.55 14.28
N MET A 193 -13.44 -12.07 13.48
CA MET A 193 -13.20 -10.95 12.56
C MET A 193 -12.85 -9.67 13.33
N SER A 194 -13.58 -9.35 14.40
CA SER A 194 -13.29 -8.20 15.26
C SER A 194 -11.91 -8.30 15.94
N GLN A 195 -11.52 -9.49 16.40
CA GLN A 195 -10.19 -9.73 16.97
C GLN A 195 -9.08 -9.53 15.93
N ILE A 196 -9.23 -10.09 14.72
CA ILE A 196 -8.25 -9.95 13.64
C ILE A 196 -8.10 -8.48 13.25
N VAL A 197 -9.22 -7.79 13.00
CA VAL A 197 -9.22 -6.35 12.67
C VAL A 197 -8.59 -5.53 13.79
N GLY A 198 -8.94 -5.80 15.06
CA GLY A 198 -8.36 -5.10 16.21
C GLY A 198 -6.85 -5.30 16.33
N MET A 199 -6.36 -6.53 16.19
CA MET A 199 -4.92 -6.83 16.21
C MET A 199 -4.18 -6.19 15.03
N SER A 200 -4.75 -6.24 13.82
CA SER A 200 -4.14 -5.65 12.63
C SER A 200 -4.06 -4.13 12.71
N VAL A 201 -5.15 -3.46 13.13
CA VAL A 201 -5.17 -2.00 13.30
C VAL A 201 -4.24 -1.57 14.44
N GLY A 202 -4.24 -2.30 15.57
CA GLY A 202 -3.34 -2.03 16.69
C GLY A 202 -1.86 -2.18 16.34
N ALA A 203 -1.49 -3.25 15.61
CA ALA A 203 -0.13 -3.45 15.13
C ALA A 203 0.29 -2.36 14.12
N SER A 204 -0.61 -1.98 13.21
CA SER A 204 -0.35 -0.90 12.24
C SER A 204 -0.16 0.45 12.94
N LEU A 205 -0.98 0.75 13.94
CA LEU A 205 -0.86 1.95 14.76
C LEU A 205 0.50 2.00 15.49
N LEU A 206 0.91 0.90 16.12
CA LEU A 206 2.20 0.81 16.81
C LEU A 206 3.36 1.05 15.83
N LEU A 207 3.36 0.37 14.68
CA LEU A 207 4.42 0.51 13.68
C LEU A 207 4.49 1.93 13.13
N MET A 208 3.36 2.51 12.72
CA MET A 208 3.35 3.87 12.18
C MET A 208 3.76 4.90 13.25
N TYR A 209 3.37 4.70 14.51
CA TYR A 209 3.76 5.59 15.60
C TYR A 209 5.27 5.53 15.85
N LEU A 210 5.86 4.33 15.96
CA LEU A 210 7.29 4.15 16.12
C LEU A 210 8.09 4.67 14.92
N PHE A 211 7.58 4.46 13.71
CA PHE A 211 8.21 4.94 12.48
C PHE A 211 8.22 6.47 12.42
N GLY A 212 7.08 7.11 12.70
CA GLY A 212 6.98 8.57 12.71
C GLY A 212 7.79 9.21 13.85
N LEU A 213 7.72 8.63 15.05
CA LEU A 213 8.49 9.11 16.20
C LEU A 213 10.00 8.93 15.99
N GLY A 214 10.45 7.74 15.56
CA GLY A 214 11.85 7.46 15.29
C GLY A 214 12.42 8.31 14.15
N GLY A 215 11.66 8.51 13.08
CA GLY A 215 12.03 9.42 11.99
C GLY A 215 12.19 10.87 12.46
N TYR A 216 11.23 11.38 13.24
CA TYR A 216 11.30 12.73 13.80
C TYR A 216 12.46 12.88 14.79
N MET A 217 12.73 11.88 15.63
CA MET A 217 13.90 11.86 16.53
C MET A 217 15.23 11.74 15.77
N MET A 218 15.25 11.25 14.54
CA MET A 218 16.50 11.11 13.79
C MET A 218 16.85 12.36 12.98
N TYR A 219 15.86 13.07 12.43
CA TYR A 219 16.07 14.20 11.52
C TYR A 219 15.52 15.53 12.02
N GLY A 220 14.72 15.54 13.09
CA GLY A 220 14.12 16.74 13.66
C GLY A 220 13.31 17.54 12.64
N SER A 221 13.53 18.85 12.61
CA SER A 221 12.92 19.80 11.67
C SER A 221 13.32 19.61 10.20
N GLY A 222 14.40 18.88 9.91
CA GLY A 222 14.90 18.66 8.55
C GLY A 222 14.24 17.49 7.81
N ILE A 223 13.23 16.84 8.40
CA ILE A 223 12.64 15.63 7.83
C ILE A 223 11.88 15.91 6.52
N GLN A 224 12.30 15.24 5.44
CA GLN A 224 11.54 15.24 4.19
C GLN A 224 10.29 14.33 4.25
N GLY A 225 9.32 14.59 3.37
CA GLY A 225 8.08 13.82 3.27
C GLY A 225 8.31 12.31 3.02
N ASN A 226 9.40 11.95 2.35
CA ASN A 226 9.90 10.59 2.28
C ASN A 226 11.13 10.46 3.19
N VAL A 227 10.99 9.79 4.34
CA VAL A 227 12.08 9.64 5.32
C VAL A 227 13.31 8.95 4.72
N LEU A 228 13.11 8.05 3.75
CA LEU A 228 14.20 7.30 3.11
C LEU A 228 15.15 8.17 2.28
N LEU A 229 14.72 9.37 1.88
CA LEU A 229 15.59 10.33 1.20
C LEU A 229 16.56 11.02 2.16
N ASN A 230 16.21 11.14 3.44
CA ASN A 230 17.10 11.68 4.46
C ASN A 230 18.15 10.65 4.92
N ILE A 231 17.89 9.36 4.68
CA ILE A 231 18.81 8.27 4.98
C ILE A 231 19.89 8.28 3.89
N SER A 232 21.09 8.69 4.28
CA SER A 232 22.27 8.62 3.44
C SER A 232 22.57 7.17 3.05
N VAL A 233 22.98 6.97 1.80
CA VAL A 233 23.40 5.65 1.34
C VAL A 233 24.88 5.43 1.63
N ASP A 234 25.65 6.48 1.88
CA ASP A 234 27.09 6.34 2.12
C ASP A 234 27.41 5.77 3.50
N LYS A 235 28.28 4.76 3.52
CA LYS A 235 28.75 4.12 4.76
C LYS A 235 29.44 5.11 5.70
N SER A 236 30.11 6.14 5.16
CA SER A 236 30.83 7.17 5.93
C SER A 236 29.91 8.07 6.75
N ALA A 237 28.61 8.12 6.45
CA ALA A 237 27.65 8.93 7.17
C ALA A 237 27.22 8.29 8.51
N TYR A 238 27.60 7.04 8.77
CA TYR A 238 27.22 6.30 9.98
C TYR A 238 28.45 5.92 10.80
N ALA A 239 28.45 6.30 12.08
CA ALA A 239 29.48 5.86 13.04
C ALA A 239 29.35 4.36 13.35
N ASP A 240 28.12 3.84 13.41
CA ASP A 240 27.82 2.43 13.67
C ASP A 240 27.62 1.64 12.37
N GLU A 241 28.51 0.70 12.07
CA GLU A 241 28.36 -0.20 10.90
C GLU A 241 27.06 -1.02 10.96
N SER A 242 26.62 -1.41 12.16
CA SER A 242 25.38 -2.18 12.34
C SER A 242 24.14 -1.39 11.92
N LEU A 243 24.11 -0.09 12.23
CA LEU A 243 23.00 0.81 11.90
C LEU A 243 22.91 1.04 10.39
N TYR A 244 24.06 1.19 9.72
CA TYR A 244 24.15 1.26 8.26
C TYR A 244 23.50 0.05 7.58
N TRP A 245 23.88 -1.17 7.98
CA TRP A 245 23.32 -2.39 7.38
C TRP A 245 21.81 -2.53 7.60
N MET A 246 21.30 -2.09 8.76
CA MET A 246 19.86 -2.08 9.02
C MET A 246 19.12 -1.10 8.10
N PHE A 247 19.64 0.11 7.89
CA PHE A 247 19.05 1.07 6.95
C PHE A 247 19.12 0.59 5.51
N PHE A 248 20.26 0.05 5.08
CA PHE A 248 20.43 -0.50 3.74
C PHE A 248 19.45 -1.66 3.48
N LEU A 249 19.40 -2.64 4.39
CA LEU A 249 18.52 -3.80 4.24
C LEU A 249 17.04 -3.40 4.33
N GLY A 250 16.70 -2.46 5.21
CA GLY A 250 15.35 -1.88 5.31
C GLY A 250 14.93 -1.16 4.04
N ARG A 251 15.83 -0.38 3.42
CA ARG A 251 15.59 0.33 2.16
C ARG A 251 15.40 -0.63 0.99
N VAL A 252 16.29 -1.62 0.84
CA VAL A 252 16.16 -2.64 -0.22
C VAL A 252 14.90 -3.47 -0.04
N GLY A 253 14.62 -3.92 1.19
CA GLY A 253 13.45 -4.72 1.50
C GLY A 253 12.13 -3.96 1.29
N SER A 254 12.06 -2.69 1.70
CA SER A 254 10.88 -1.85 1.47
C SER A 254 10.70 -1.52 -0.01
N GLY A 255 11.78 -1.25 -0.75
CA GLY A 255 11.76 -1.07 -2.21
C GLY A 255 11.22 -2.30 -2.95
N MET A 256 11.69 -3.50 -2.58
CA MET A 256 11.16 -4.76 -3.14
C MET A 256 9.68 -4.97 -2.79
N THR A 257 9.30 -4.64 -1.56
CA THR A 257 7.91 -4.78 -1.09
C THR A 257 6.96 -3.88 -1.86
N ILE A 258 7.34 -2.62 -2.10
CA ILE A 258 6.53 -1.66 -2.86
C ILE A 258 6.43 -2.10 -4.32
N ALA A 259 7.53 -2.55 -4.92
CA ALA A 259 7.54 -3.11 -6.28
C ALA A 259 6.55 -4.27 -6.44
N LEU A 260 6.48 -5.17 -5.45
CA LEU A 260 5.55 -6.30 -5.46
C LEU A 260 4.15 -5.96 -4.92
N ALA A 261 3.96 -4.83 -4.23
CA ALA A 261 2.65 -4.33 -3.82
C ALA A 261 1.91 -3.64 -4.97
N LEU A 262 2.64 -3.09 -5.94
CA LEU A 262 2.08 -2.46 -7.14
C LEU A 262 1.08 -3.35 -7.92
N PRO A 263 1.41 -4.61 -8.29
CA PRO A 263 0.44 -5.49 -8.94
C PRO A 263 -0.76 -5.83 -8.03
N LEU A 264 -0.60 -5.85 -6.71
CA LEU A 264 -1.72 -6.10 -5.78
C LEU A 264 -2.72 -4.96 -5.74
N SER A 265 -2.22 -3.73 -5.70
CA SER A 265 -3.08 -2.53 -5.71
C SER A 265 -3.82 -2.36 -7.03
N PHE A 266 -3.31 -2.96 -8.12
CA PHE A 266 -3.97 -2.93 -9.42
C PHE A 266 -5.20 -3.86 -9.51
N LEU A 267 -5.22 -4.97 -8.75
CA LEU A 267 -6.33 -5.93 -8.76
C LEU A 267 -7.69 -5.32 -8.38
N PRO A 268 -7.86 -4.65 -7.23
CA PRO A 268 -9.14 -4.05 -6.87
C PRO A 268 -9.55 -2.94 -7.85
N GLY A 269 -8.59 -2.22 -8.44
CA GLY A 269 -8.86 -1.23 -9.47
C GLY A 269 -9.41 -1.87 -10.75
N ARG A 270 -8.84 -3.00 -11.17
CA ARG A 270 -9.35 -3.79 -12.30
C ARG A 270 -10.76 -4.32 -12.02
N ASP A 271 -11.00 -4.87 -10.84
CA ASP A 271 -12.31 -5.44 -10.49
C ASP A 271 -13.39 -4.34 -10.46
N ALA A 272 -13.07 -3.17 -9.89
CA ALA A 272 -13.96 -2.00 -9.90
C ALA A 272 -14.26 -1.51 -11.34
N LEU A 273 -13.24 -1.49 -12.21
CA LEU A 273 -13.43 -1.11 -13.62
C LEU A 273 -14.36 -2.11 -14.34
N LEU A 274 -14.16 -3.41 -14.13
CA LEU A 274 -14.99 -4.45 -14.74
C LEU A 274 -16.45 -4.37 -14.28
N GLU A 275 -16.70 -4.10 -12.99
CA GLU A 275 -18.05 -3.92 -12.45
C GLU A 275 -18.73 -2.67 -13.05
N ILE A 276 -18.00 -1.57 -13.24
CA ILE A 276 -18.53 -0.38 -13.96
C ILE A 276 -18.90 -0.72 -15.41
N ILE A 277 -18.02 -1.45 -16.12
CA ILE A 277 -18.24 -1.84 -17.50
C ILE A 277 -19.47 -2.76 -17.61
N ASP A 278 -19.61 -3.73 -16.72
CA ASP A 278 -20.75 -4.66 -16.71
C ASP A 278 -22.08 -3.93 -16.47
N VAL A 279 -22.14 -3.04 -15.48
CA VAL A 279 -23.33 -2.21 -15.24
C VAL A 279 -23.63 -1.31 -16.42
N TRP A 280 -22.61 -0.75 -17.08
CA TRP A 280 -22.79 0.09 -18.26
C TRP A 280 -23.35 -0.70 -19.45
N PHE A 281 -22.81 -1.89 -19.73
CA PHE A 281 -23.31 -2.78 -20.78
C PHE A 281 -24.70 -3.34 -20.47
N HIS A 282 -24.98 -3.72 -19.23
CA HIS A 282 -26.32 -4.19 -18.85
C HIS A 282 -27.37 -3.07 -19.02
N ARG A 283 -26.98 -1.82 -18.80
CA ARG A 283 -27.83 -0.65 -19.02
C ARG A 283 -27.97 -0.28 -20.50
N SER A 284 -26.95 -0.50 -21.32
CA SER A 284 -27.05 -0.32 -22.78
C SER A 284 -27.99 -1.34 -23.41
N HIS A 285 -27.96 -2.59 -22.94
CA HIS A 285 -28.80 -3.68 -23.44
C HIS A 285 -30.29 -3.50 -23.14
N HIS A 286 -30.66 -2.80 -22.04
CA HIS A 286 -32.05 -2.41 -21.78
C HIS A 286 -32.50 -1.16 -22.56
N ARG A 287 -31.55 -0.39 -23.11
CA ARG A 287 -31.83 0.84 -23.88
C ARG A 287 -31.79 0.60 -25.40
N SER A 288 -31.19 -0.49 -25.85
CA SER A 288 -31.07 -0.87 -27.26
C SER A 288 -31.63 -2.27 -27.50
N ASN A 289 -32.85 -2.35 -28.02
CA ASN A 289 -33.19 -3.45 -28.91
C ASN A 289 -32.37 -3.24 -30.19
N SER A 290 -31.48 -4.18 -30.49
CA SER A 290 -30.62 -4.34 -31.68
C SER A 290 -29.20 -3.72 -31.63
N THR A 291 -28.19 -4.58 -31.53
CA THR A 291 -27.14 -4.71 -32.57
C THR A 291 -26.31 -5.99 -32.33
N GLU A 292 -26.18 -6.80 -33.37
CA GLU A 292 -25.56 -8.14 -33.42
C GLU A 292 -24.08 -8.16 -32.97
N THR A 293 -23.42 -7.01 -32.95
CA THR A 293 -22.03 -6.81 -32.55
C THR A 293 -21.81 -6.86 -31.04
N GLU A 294 -22.80 -6.45 -30.22
CA GLU A 294 -22.69 -6.52 -28.75
C GLU A 294 -22.74 -7.97 -28.24
N HIS A 295 -23.47 -8.86 -28.92
CA HIS A 295 -23.53 -10.28 -28.60
C HIS A 295 -22.19 -11.01 -28.73
N ILE A 296 -21.31 -10.58 -29.65
CA ILE A 296 -19.99 -11.19 -29.84
C ILE A 296 -19.05 -10.78 -28.71
N CYS A 297 -19.06 -9.51 -28.31
CA CYS A 297 -18.26 -9.01 -27.21
C CYS A 297 -18.71 -9.63 -25.87
N TRP A 298 -20.03 -9.76 -25.67
CA TRP A 298 -20.60 -10.44 -24.50
C TRP A 298 -20.25 -11.94 -24.47
N ASN A 299 -20.30 -12.63 -25.62
CA ASN A 299 -19.86 -14.03 -25.70
C ASN A 299 -18.35 -14.19 -25.45
N ALA A 300 -17.52 -13.24 -25.88
CA ALA A 300 -16.09 -13.25 -25.59
C ALA A 300 -15.82 -13.00 -24.10
N LEU A 301 -16.47 -12.00 -23.50
CA LEU A 301 -16.36 -11.66 -22.08
C LEU A 301 -16.87 -12.80 -21.18
N HIS A 302 -18.01 -13.40 -21.54
CA HIS A 302 -18.60 -14.52 -20.82
C HIS A 302 -17.78 -15.81 -20.98
N ARG A 303 -17.15 -16.05 -22.14
CA ARG A 303 -16.17 -17.14 -22.30
C ARG A 303 -14.92 -16.90 -21.45
N PHE A 304 -14.46 -15.66 -21.34
CA PHE A 304 -13.34 -15.31 -20.48
C PHE A 304 -13.67 -15.55 -19.01
N ASN A 305 -14.80 -15.01 -18.54
CA ASN A 305 -15.30 -15.15 -17.17
C ASN A 305 -15.61 -16.61 -16.81
N LYS A 306 -16.24 -17.39 -17.71
CA LYS A 306 -16.50 -18.81 -17.50
C LYS A 306 -15.21 -19.64 -17.45
N SER A 307 -14.20 -19.31 -18.25
CA SER A 307 -12.88 -19.97 -18.16
C SER A 307 -12.17 -19.63 -16.84
N GLU A 308 -12.36 -18.42 -16.32
CA GLU A 308 -11.80 -18.00 -15.04
C GLU A 308 -12.50 -18.65 -13.85
N ALA A 309 -13.84 -18.70 -13.86
CA ALA A 309 -14.63 -19.38 -12.86
C ALA A 309 -14.32 -20.89 -12.81
N LEU A 310 -14.16 -21.53 -13.97
CA LEU A 310 -13.75 -22.95 -14.05
C LEU A 310 -12.33 -23.17 -13.53
N LYS A 311 -11.37 -22.28 -13.85
CA LYS A 311 -10.00 -22.37 -13.32
C LYS A 311 -9.95 -22.14 -11.80
N MET A 312 -10.76 -21.22 -11.28
CA MET A 312 -10.91 -20.97 -9.84
C MET A 312 -11.50 -22.21 -9.14
N LEU A 313 -12.55 -22.81 -9.70
CA LEU A 313 -13.20 -24.03 -9.18
C LEU A 313 -12.26 -25.25 -9.25
N GLN A 314 -11.49 -25.41 -10.33
CA GLN A 314 -10.50 -26.48 -10.45
C GLN A 314 -9.31 -26.28 -9.48
N SER A 315 -8.90 -25.03 -9.22
CA SER A 315 -7.89 -24.73 -8.19
C SER A 315 -8.42 -25.02 -6.78
N GLN A 316 -9.69 -24.72 -6.52
CA GLN A 316 -10.37 -25.01 -5.25
C GLN A 316 -10.58 -26.52 -5.05
N GLN A 317 -10.95 -27.26 -6.10
CA GLN A 317 -11.11 -28.72 -6.04
C GLN A 317 -9.77 -29.44 -5.90
N SER A 318 -8.72 -29.02 -6.59
CA SER A 318 -7.37 -29.59 -6.44
C SER A 318 -6.75 -29.31 -5.06
N MET A 319 -7.06 -28.16 -4.44
CA MET A 319 -6.69 -27.91 -3.04
C MET A 319 -7.51 -28.73 -2.03
N ARG A 320 -8.77 -29.08 -2.36
CA ARG A 320 -9.60 -29.97 -1.52
C ARG A 320 -9.20 -31.44 -1.64
N LEU A 321 -8.73 -31.89 -2.80
CA LEU A 321 -8.25 -33.28 -3.03
C LEU A 321 -6.84 -33.55 -2.48
N LYS A 322 -6.08 -32.50 -2.12
CA LYS A 322 -4.75 -32.60 -1.48
C LYS A 322 -4.80 -32.45 0.05
N ARG A 323 -5.99 -32.33 0.64
CA ARG A 323 -6.25 -32.38 2.09
C ARG A 323 -6.95 -33.68 2.43
#